data_AF-S7VRQ5-F1
#
_entry.id   AF-S7VRQ5-F1
#
_cell.length_a   1.000
_cell.length_b   1.000
_cell.length_c   1.000
_cell.angle_alpha   90.00
_cell.angle_beta   90.00
_cell.angle_gamma   90.00
#
_symmetry.space_group_name_H-M   'P 1'
#
loop_
_entity.id
_entity.type
_entity.pdbx_description
1 polymer ?
#
loop_
_entity_poly.entity_id
_entity_poly.type
_entity_poly.pdbx_seq_one_letter_code
_entity_poly.pdbx_strand_id
1 'polypeptide(L)'
;MTNNTADQHAIDAVILWVDGNDEHHKAKMLPFLEDKTKINSEKFRTRYDQVNEIKFTIDSILKYAPYIRNIHIITDNQTPDFLKNNKEDTYNKVSIVDHKVVFKGFEEYLPTFNCRPIETCLYRIPDLAEHFIYMNDDFFLINETKPSDFFKNGLPVLRGKWLKFDKDIFYKNLKNLELDINLFNKTQLN
;
A
#
# COMPACT_ATOMS: atom_id res chain seq x y z
N MET A 1 -8.84 -20.13 -35.51
CA MET A 1 -9.30 -18.90 -34.84
C MET A 1 -9.17 -19.15 -33.35
N THR A 2 -8.07 -18.72 -32.73
CA THR A 2 -7.88 -18.83 -31.28
C THR A 2 -8.66 -17.70 -30.63
N ASN A 3 -9.77 -18.01 -29.98
CA ASN A 3 -10.56 -17.04 -29.23
C ASN A 3 -9.65 -16.38 -28.20
N ASN A 4 -9.38 -15.10 -28.42
CA ASN A 4 -8.54 -14.27 -27.58
C ASN A 4 -9.33 -13.95 -26.29
N THR A 5 -9.26 -14.81 -25.28
CA THR A 5 -9.89 -14.64 -23.96
C THR A 5 -9.23 -13.54 -23.12
N ALA A 6 -8.40 -12.68 -23.71
CA ALA A 6 -7.68 -11.60 -23.03
C ALA A 6 -8.56 -10.42 -22.57
N ASP A 7 -9.88 -10.48 -22.82
CA ASP A 7 -10.81 -9.35 -22.68
C ASP A 7 -11.91 -9.56 -21.61
N GLN A 8 -11.74 -10.50 -20.65
CA GLN A 8 -12.90 -11.02 -19.90
C GLN A 8 -12.94 -10.83 -18.38
N HIS A 9 -11.96 -10.15 -17.76
CA HIS A 9 -12.01 -9.95 -16.31
C HIS A 9 -12.10 -8.47 -15.95
N ALA A 10 -13.04 -8.14 -15.08
CA ALA A 10 -13.08 -6.82 -14.44
C ALA A 10 -11.78 -6.60 -13.67
N ILE A 11 -11.22 -5.40 -13.75
CA ILE A 11 -10.02 -5.01 -13.01
C ILE A 11 -10.37 -3.84 -12.11
N ASP A 12 -10.12 -3.98 -10.82
CA ASP A 12 -10.24 -2.88 -9.86
C ASP A 12 -8.86 -2.31 -9.48
N ALA A 13 -8.85 -1.08 -8.99
CA ALA A 13 -7.68 -0.50 -8.34
C ALA A 13 -7.91 -0.41 -6.83
N VAL A 14 -6.85 -0.62 -6.05
CA VAL A 14 -6.87 -0.49 -4.59
C VAL A 14 -5.78 0.48 -4.16
N ILE A 15 -6.14 1.45 -3.33
CA ILE A 15 -5.24 2.47 -2.80
C ILE A 15 -5.34 2.45 -1.27
N LEU A 16 -4.21 2.42 -0.57
CA LEU A 16 -4.16 2.67 0.87
C LEU A 16 -3.88 4.14 1.10
N TRP A 17 -4.63 4.78 2.00
CA TRP A 17 -4.42 6.18 2.31
C TRP A 17 -4.87 6.52 3.73
N VAL A 18 -4.09 7.37 4.39
CA VAL A 18 -4.46 8.02 5.65
C VAL A 18 -4.04 9.48 5.63
N ASP A 19 -4.77 10.32 6.38
CA ASP A 19 -4.37 11.68 6.69
C ASP A 19 -3.80 11.76 8.11
N GLY A 20 -2.50 12.01 8.21
CA GLY A 20 -1.81 12.21 9.48
C GLY A 20 -2.16 13.52 10.18
N ASN A 21 -2.76 14.49 9.47
CA ASN A 21 -3.25 15.73 10.07
C ASN A 21 -4.64 15.58 10.70
N ASP A 22 -5.35 14.49 10.44
CA ASP A 22 -6.65 14.21 11.04
C ASP A 22 -6.54 14.03 12.56
N GLU A 23 -7.32 14.82 13.30
CA GLU A 23 -7.26 14.82 14.77
C GLU A 23 -7.78 13.51 15.38
N HIS A 24 -8.72 12.82 14.73
CA HIS A 24 -9.18 11.51 15.21
C HIS A 24 -8.10 10.44 15.05
N HIS A 25 -7.37 10.45 13.94
CA HIS A 25 -6.26 9.54 13.69
C HIS A 25 -5.11 9.78 14.67
N LYS A 26 -4.71 11.05 14.88
CA LYS A 26 -3.75 11.42 15.94
C LYS A 26 -4.20 10.94 17.31
N ALA A 27 -5.46 11.17 17.67
CA ALA A 27 -6.02 10.74 18.95
C ALA A 27 -6.00 9.21 19.12
N LYS A 28 -6.26 8.44 18.05
CA LYS A 28 -6.13 6.97 18.06
C LYS A 28 -4.69 6.51 18.25
N MET A 29 -3.70 7.23 17.73
CA MET A 29 -2.28 6.87 17.80
C MET A 29 -1.65 7.18 19.16
N LEU A 30 -2.06 8.29 19.80
CA LEU A 30 -1.47 8.80 21.04
C LEU A 30 -1.30 7.76 22.17
N PRO A 31 -2.24 6.84 22.43
CA PRO A 31 -2.10 5.81 23.47
C PRO A 31 -0.99 4.78 23.19
N PHE A 32 -0.58 4.61 21.93
CA PHE A 32 0.41 3.63 21.50
C PHE A 32 1.83 4.20 21.39
N LEU A 33 2.01 5.49 21.70
CA LEU A 33 3.32 6.14 21.70
C LEU A 33 3.91 6.13 23.11
N GLU A 34 5.10 5.56 23.26
CA GLU A 34 5.89 5.63 24.51
C GLU A 34 6.18 7.09 24.90
N ASP A 35 6.45 7.93 23.90
CA ASP A 35 6.72 9.36 24.06
C ASP A 35 5.75 10.14 23.17
N LYS A 36 4.75 10.76 23.81
CA LYS A 36 3.70 11.52 23.15
C LYS A 36 4.22 12.77 22.43
N THR A 37 5.40 13.28 22.79
CA THR A 37 5.98 14.44 22.11
C THR A 37 6.40 14.11 20.68
N LYS A 38 6.66 12.82 20.39
CA LYS A 38 7.02 12.33 19.05
C LYS A 38 5.94 12.57 18.01
N ILE A 39 4.67 12.70 18.40
CA ILE A 39 3.59 12.96 17.44
C ILE A 39 3.82 14.25 16.63
N ASN A 40 4.49 15.23 17.23
CA ASN A 40 4.84 16.49 16.60
C ASN A 40 6.23 16.48 15.94
N SER A 41 6.98 15.39 16.08
CA SER A 41 8.31 15.29 15.48
C SER A 41 8.21 15.11 13.97
N GLU A 42 9.07 15.81 13.23
CA GLU A 42 9.12 15.75 11.76
C GLU A 42 9.26 14.32 11.24
N LYS A 43 10.15 13.52 11.85
CA LYS A 43 10.37 12.11 11.48
C LYS A 43 9.12 11.23 11.63
N PHE A 44 8.25 11.58 12.58
CA PHE A 44 7.01 10.86 12.78
C PHE A 44 5.93 11.33 11.82
N ARG A 45 5.78 12.65 11.69
CA ARG A 45 4.80 13.31 10.82
C ARG A 45 4.96 12.90 9.37
N THR A 46 6.18 12.87 8.85
CA THR A 46 6.50 12.46 7.47
C THR A 46 6.03 11.06 7.09
N ARG A 47 5.68 10.18 8.05
CA ARG A 47 5.10 8.86 7.76
C ARG A 47 3.60 8.88 7.48
N TYR A 48 2.92 9.96 7.85
CA TYR A 48 1.47 10.11 7.76
C TYR A 48 1.08 11.44 7.10
N ASP A 49 2.03 12.34 6.85
CA ASP A 49 1.79 13.59 6.12
C ASP A 49 1.28 13.24 4.73
N GLN A 50 0.17 13.88 4.35
CA GLN A 50 -0.40 13.82 3.00
C GLN A 50 -0.39 15.23 2.42
N VAL A 51 -0.01 15.37 1.15
CA VAL A 51 -0.04 16.65 0.41
C VAL A 51 -0.91 16.54 -0.84
N ASN A 52 -2.01 15.79 -0.73
CA ASN A 52 -3.02 15.53 -1.77
C ASN A 52 -2.54 14.71 -3.00
N GLU A 53 -1.46 13.92 -2.87
CA GLU A 53 -0.98 13.02 -3.91
C GLU A 53 -2.07 12.05 -4.38
N ILE A 54 -2.89 11.55 -3.46
CA ILE A 54 -4.00 10.64 -3.75
C ILE A 54 -4.92 11.15 -4.87
N LYS A 55 -5.15 12.47 -4.94
CA LYS A 55 -5.98 13.06 -6.00
C LYS A 55 -5.34 12.82 -7.37
N PHE A 56 -4.04 13.09 -7.49
CA PHE A 56 -3.29 12.88 -8.73
C PHE A 56 -3.18 11.40 -9.08
N THR A 57 -3.05 10.51 -8.09
CA THR A 57 -3.06 9.05 -8.29
C THR A 57 -4.37 8.62 -8.93
N ILE A 58 -5.52 9.01 -8.35
CA ILE A 58 -6.85 8.68 -8.89
C ILE A 58 -7.08 9.32 -10.26
N ASP A 59 -6.78 10.60 -10.43
CA ASP A 59 -6.91 11.29 -11.72
C ASP A 59 -6.05 10.60 -12.80
N SER A 60 -4.86 10.10 -12.44
CA SER A 60 -4.00 9.36 -13.36
C SER A 60 -4.60 8.00 -13.75
N ILE A 61 -5.23 7.29 -12.82
CA ILE A 61 -5.92 6.02 -13.09
C ILE A 61 -7.11 6.26 -14.02
N LEU A 62 -7.96 7.25 -13.71
CA LEU A 62 -9.12 7.58 -14.53
C LEU A 62 -8.73 7.98 -15.96
N LYS A 63 -7.60 8.67 -16.13
CA LYS A 63 -7.10 9.12 -17.43
C LYS A 63 -6.40 8.03 -18.22
N TYR A 64 -5.53 7.25 -17.58
CA TYR A 64 -4.58 6.36 -18.26
C TYR A 64 -4.91 4.87 -18.12
N ALA A 65 -5.92 4.51 -17.32
CA ALA A 65 -6.42 3.14 -17.18
C ALA A 65 -7.96 3.12 -17.18
N PRO A 66 -8.63 3.60 -18.26
CA PRO A 66 -10.09 3.74 -18.29
C PRO A 66 -10.85 2.40 -18.16
N TYR A 67 -10.16 1.27 -18.39
CA TYR A 67 -10.67 -0.09 -18.20
C TYR A 67 -10.80 -0.50 -16.72
N ILE A 68 -10.26 0.28 -15.78
CA ILE A 68 -10.51 0.06 -14.36
C ILE A 68 -11.99 0.27 -14.06
N ARG A 69 -12.59 -0.75 -13.45
CA ARG A 69 -14.01 -0.80 -13.10
C ARG A 69 -14.27 0.07 -11.87
N ASN A 70 -13.67 -0.28 -10.74
CA ASN A 70 -13.79 0.46 -9.47
C ASN A 70 -12.40 0.82 -8.90
N ILE A 71 -12.34 1.92 -8.14
CA ILE A 71 -11.16 2.36 -7.39
C ILE A 71 -11.55 2.35 -5.90
N HIS A 72 -11.02 1.41 -5.14
CA HIS A 72 -11.28 1.28 -3.70
C HIS A 72 -10.18 1.96 -2.91
N ILE A 73 -10.53 2.97 -2.12
CA ILE A 73 -9.60 3.66 -1.22
C ILE A 73 -9.84 3.13 0.19
N ILE A 74 -8.85 2.45 0.74
CA ILE A 74 -8.90 1.93 2.11
C ILE A 74 -8.34 2.99 3.06
N THR A 75 -9.11 3.35 4.09
CA THR A 75 -8.78 4.42 5.04
C THR A 75 -9.08 4.06 6.50
N ASP A 76 -8.53 4.81 7.45
CA ASP A 76 -8.86 4.71 8.88
C ASP A 76 -10.07 5.60 9.26
N ASN A 77 -11.22 5.36 8.64
CA ASN A 77 -12.45 6.13 8.78
C ASN A 77 -12.31 7.59 8.33
N GLN A 78 -11.56 7.80 7.25
CA GLN A 78 -11.28 9.11 6.67
C GLN A 78 -11.81 9.19 5.24
N THR A 79 -12.04 10.40 4.76
CA THR A 79 -12.40 10.65 3.35
C THR A 79 -11.53 11.80 2.84
N PRO A 80 -10.80 11.63 1.73
CA PRO A 80 -10.06 12.71 1.10
C PRO A 80 -10.96 13.92 0.79
N ASP A 81 -10.47 15.14 1.03
CA ASP A 81 -11.29 16.35 0.96
C ASP A 81 -11.85 16.65 -0.44
N PHE A 82 -11.11 16.30 -1.49
CA PHE A 82 -11.59 16.46 -2.86
C PHE A 82 -12.76 15.51 -3.19
N LEU A 83 -12.92 14.39 -2.47
CA LEU A 83 -14.08 13.49 -2.60
C LEU A 83 -15.27 13.98 -1.78
N LYS A 84 -15.05 14.54 -0.57
CA LYS A 84 -16.13 15.09 0.27
C LYS A 84 -16.92 16.19 -0.45
N ASN A 85 -16.21 17.00 -1.24
CA ASN A 85 -16.78 18.18 -1.89
C ASN A 85 -17.21 17.91 -3.35
N ASN A 86 -17.05 16.70 -3.86
CA ASN A 86 -17.40 16.43 -5.25
C ASN A 86 -18.92 16.24 -5.42
N LYS A 87 -19.51 17.00 -6.35
CA LYS A 87 -20.91 16.89 -6.80
C LYS A 87 -21.04 16.39 -8.25
N GLU A 88 -19.94 16.05 -8.88
CA GLU A 88 -19.80 15.63 -10.27
C GLU A 88 -19.62 14.10 -10.37
N ASP A 89 -20.05 13.54 -11.49
CA ASP A 89 -19.93 12.10 -11.81
C ASP A 89 -18.47 11.64 -12.01
N THR A 90 -17.50 12.55 -11.94
CA THR A 90 -16.07 12.30 -12.19
C THR A 90 -15.48 11.17 -11.33
N TYR A 91 -15.90 11.05 -10.07
CA TYR A 91 -15.40 10.01 -9.14
C TYR A 91 -16.45 8.94 -8.84
N ASN A 92 -17.41 8.69 -9.74
CA ASN A 92 -18.45 7.67 -9.55
C ASN A 92 -17.93 6.24 -9.40
N LYS A 93 -16.72 5.96 -9.88
CA LYS A 93 -16.01 4.67 -9.72
C LYS A 93 -15.24 4.55 -8.40
N VAL A 94 -15.17 5.61 -7.60
CA VAL A 94 -14.34 5.66 -6.39
C VAL A 94 -15.18 5.32 -5.16
N SER A 95 -14.71 4.37 -4.36
CA SER A 95 -15.34 3.96 -3.10
C SER A 95 -14.37 4.17 -1.92
N ILE A 96 -14.91 4.45 -0.74
CA ILE A 96 -14.15 4.49 0.52
C ILE A 96 -14.45 3.21 1.31
N VAL A 97 -13.40 2.53 1.76
CA VAL A 97 -13.48 1.30 2.55
C VAL A 97 -12.75 1.50 3.87
N ASP A 98 -13.45 1.38 4.99
CA ASP A 98 -12.82 1.51 6.30
C ASP A 98 -11.93 0.28 6.62
N HIS A 99 -10.85 0.48 7.38
CA HIS A 99 -10.00 -0.62 7.90
C HIS A 99 -10.82 -1.75 8.55
N LYS A 100 -11.88 -1.44 9.30
CA LYS A 100 -12.74 -2.45 9.95
C LYS A 100 -13.44 -3.37 8.96
N VAL A 101 -13.67 -2.92 7.73
CA VAL A 101 -14.31 -3.74 6.69
C VAL A 101 -13.36 -4.88 6.29
N VAL A 102 -12.11 -4.55 5.95
CA VAL A 102 -11.13 -5.57 5.55
C VAL A 102 -10.64 -6.39 6.74
N PHE A 103 -10.70 -5.85 7.96
CA PHE A 103 -10.40 -6.57 9.21
C PHE A 103 -11.58 -7.30 9.86
N LYS A 104 -12.72 -7.46 9.17
CA LYS A 104 -13.90 -8.11 9.76
C LYS A 104 -13.58 -9.50 10.36
N GLY A 105 -13.88 -9.75 11.63
CA GLY A 105 -13.50 -10.98 12.35
C GLY A 105 -12.04 -11.04 12.82
N PHE A 106 -11.31 -9.93 12.73
CA PHE A 106 -9.94 -9.69 13.19
C PHE A 106 -9.83 -8.30 13.84
N GLU A 107 -10.95 -7.75 14.32
CA GLU A 107 -11.04 -6.39 14.86
C GLU A 107 -10.16 -6.19 16.10
N GLU A 108 -9.79 -7.27 16.81
CA GLU A 108 -8.87 -7.25 17.95
C GLU A 108 -7.46 -6.77 17.58
N TYR A 109 -7.10 -6.80 16.29
CA TYR A 109 -5.81 -6.30 15.79
C TYR A 109 -5.85 -4.83 15.34
N LEU A 110 -6.99 -4.16 15.52
CA LEU A 110 -7.14 -2.72 15.28
C LEU A 110 -7.01 -1.89 16.58
N PRO A 111 -6.53 -0.63 16.50
CA PRO A 111 -6.05 0.04 15.29
C PRO A 111 -4.64 -0.43 14.89
N THR A 112 -4.39 -0.48 13.57
CA THR A 112 -3.04 -0.62 13.01
C THR A 112 -2.64 0.66 12.29
N PHE A 113 -1.40 1.09 12.48
CA PHE A 113 -0.80 2.24 11.80
C PHE A 113 0.30 1.82 10.81
N ASN A 114 0.37 0.52 10.53
CA ASN A 114 1.28 -0.09 9.57
C ASN A 114 0.48 -0.55 8.36
N CYS A 115 0.96 -0.26 7.15
CA CYS A 115 0.31 -0.68 5.91
C CYS A 115 0.33 -2.21 5.74
N ARG A 116 1.37 -2.91 6.23
CA ARG A 116 1.56 -4.34 5.94
C ARG A 116 0.41 -5.24 6.39
N PRO A 117 -0.12 -5.13 7.63
CA PRO A 117 -1.31 -5.88 8.01
C PRO A 117 -2.53 -5.57 7.11
N ILE A 118 -2.67 -4.32 6.66
CA ILE A 118 -3.78 -3.91 5.78
C ILE A 118 -3.59 -4.52 4.38
N GLU A 119 -2.37 -4.47 3.83
CA GLU A 119 -2.00 -5.09 2.54
C GLU A 119 -2.30 -6.59 2.50
N THR A 120 -2.15 -7.30 3.63
CA THR A 120 -2.50 -8.71 3.71
C THR A 120 -4.01 -8.98 3.68
N CYS A 121 -4.84 -7.96 3.83
CA CYS A 121 -6.29 -8.07 3.91
C CYS A 121 -7.04 -7.43 2.73
N LEU A 122 -6.33 -6.90 1.70
CA LEU A 122 -6.97 -6.22 0.56
C LEU A 122 -8.02 -7.10 -0.13
N TYR A 123 -7.79 -8.41 -0.23
CA TYR A 123 -8.70 -9.38 -0.86
C TYR A 123 -10.09 -9.45 -0.19
N ARG A 124 -10.26 -8.82 0.98
CA ARG A 124 -11.50 -8.82 1.78
C ARG A 124 -12.37 -7.59 1.52
N ILE A 125 -11.96 -6.70 0.62
CA ILE A 125 -12.79 -5.59 0.18
C ILE A 125 -14.09 -6.14 -0.45
N PRO A 126 -15.28 -5.68 -0.04
CA PRO A 126 -16.54 -6.10 -0.63
C PRO A 126 -16.59 -5.75 -2.13
N ASP A 127 -17.09 -6.68 -2.95
CA ASP A 127 -17.21 -6.52 -4.42
C ASP A 127 -15.88 -6.25 -5.15
N LEU A 128 -14.74 -6.57 -4.53
CA LEU A 128 -13.44 -6.52 -5.20
C LEU A 128 -13.39 -7.54 -6.34
N ALA A 129 -12.96 -7.10 -7.51
CA ALA A 129 -12.69 -7.99 -8.63
C ALA A 129 -11.56 -9.00 -8.30
N GLU A 130 -11.65 -10.20 -8.85
CA GLU A 130 -10.57 -11.22 -8.75
C GLU A 130 -9.22 -10.67 -9.24
N HIS A 131 -9.26 -9.79 -10.26
CA HIS A 131 -8.10 -9.06 -10.74
C HIS A 131 -8.15 -7.64 -10.18
N PHE A 132 -7.13 -7.27 -9.41
CA PHE A 132 -6.98 -5.90 -8.93
C PHE A 132 -5.52 -5.47 -8.93
N ILE A 133 -5.31 -4.16 -9.04
CA ILE A 133 -3.99 -3.53 -9.00
C ILE A 133 -3.91 -2.73 -7.70
N TYR A 134 -2.93 -3.05 -6.86
CA TYR A 134 -2.60 -2.25 -5.69
C TYR A 134 -1.58 -1.16 -6.06
N MET A 135 -1.85 0.08 -5.66
CA MET A 135 -0.96 1.23 -5.82
C MET A 135 -0.99 2.03 -4.51
N ASN A 136 0.16 2.52 -4.04
CA ASN A 136 0.15 3.51 -2.95
C ASN A 136 -0.45 4.83 -3.48
N ASP A 137 -0.76 5.74 -2.57
CA ASP A 137 -1.35 7.04 -2.85
C ASP A 137 -0.42 8.03 -3.59
N ASP A 138 0.87 7.72 -3.71
CA ASP A 138 1.90 8.48 -4.43
C ASP A 138 2.34 7.86 -5.78
N PHE A 139 1.58 6.89 -6.31
CA PHE A 139 1.85 6.28 -7.61
C PHE A 139 1.03 6.88 -8.75
N PHE A 140 1.70 7.39 -9.77
CA PHE A 140 1.05 8.02 -10.93
C PHE A 140 1.26 7.23 -12.21
N LEU A 141 0.18 6.97 -12.95
CA LEU A 141 0.28 6.57 -14.34
C LEU A 141 0.62 7.80 -15.19
N ILE A 142 1.66 7.70 -16.02
CA ILE A 142 2.13 8.80 -16.87
C ILE A 142 1.78 8.61 -18.36
N ASN A 143 1.26 7.44 -18.72
CA ASN A 143 0.85 7.11 -20.08
C ASN A 143 -0.25 6.03 -20.06
N GLU A 144 -1.01 5.93 -21.15
CA GLU A 144 -2.08 4.95 -21.31
C GLU A 144 -1.55 3.52 -21.10
N THR A 145 -2.30 2.76 -20.31
CA THR A 145 -2.02 1.36 -20.00
C THR A 145 -3.10 0.47 -20.59
N LYS A 146 -2.82 -0.83 -20.66
CA LYS A 146 -3.76 -1.87 -21.08
C LYS A 146 -3.82 -2.96 -20.01
N PRO A 147 -4.93 -3.72 -19.91
CA PRO A 147 -5.00 -4.89 -19.04
C PRO A 147 -3.80 -5.85 -19.19
N SER A 148 -3.32 -6.02 -20.43
CA SER A 148 -2.16 -6.85 -20.77
C SER A 148 -0.84 -6.41 -20.14
N ASP A 149 -0.74 -5.16 -19.68
CA ASP A 149 0.43 -4.65 -18.98
C ASP A 149 0.51 -5.21 -17.55
N PHE A 150 -0.62 -5.57 -16.95
CA PHE A 150 -0.70 -6.07 -15.57
C PHE A 150 -1.05 -7.55 -15.51
N PHE A 151 -1.84 -8.05 -16.45
CA PHE A 151 -2.33 -9.44 -16.46
C PHE A 151 -2.19 -10.07 -17.84
N LYS A 152 -1.71 -11.31 -17.91
CA LYS A 152 -1.62 -12.10 -19.14
C LYS A 152 -2.12 -13.51 -18.88
N ASN A 153 -3.06 -13.98 -19.69
CA ASN A 153 -3.73 -15.29 -19.52
C ASN A 153 -4.33 -15.46 -18.11
N GLY A 154 -4.91 -14.39 -17.55
CA GLY A 154 -5.49 -14.39 -16.20
C GLY A 154 -4.48 -14.32 -15.05
N LEU A 155 -3.18 -14.32 -15.31
CA LEU A 155 -2.11 -14.29 -14.31
C LEU A 155 -1.42 -12.93 -14.24
N PRO A 156 -0.91 -12.50 -13.08
CA PRO A 156 -0.19 -11.24 -12.94
C PRO A 156 1.15 -11.27 -13.71
N VAL A 157 1.47 -10.16 -14.36
CA VAL A 157 2.75 -9.95 -15.05
C VAL A 157 3.80 -9.51 -14.03
N LEU A 158 4.74 -10.41 -13.74
CA LEU A 158 5.89 -10.11 -12.88
C LEU A 158 7.04 -9.54 -13.71
N ARG A 159 7.53 -8.35 -13.34
CA ARG A 159 8.69 -7.70 -13.96
C ARG A 159 9.86 -7.69 -12.99
N GLY A 160 11.02 -8.11 -13.45
CA GLY A 160 12.23 -8.11 -12.64
C GLY A 160 13.31 -9.01 -13.22
N LYS A 161 14.41 -9.12 -12.48
CA LYS A 161 15.47 -10.09 -12.75
C LYS A 161 15.59 -10.99 -11.53
N TRP A 162 15.66 -12.29 -11.77
CA TRP A 162 16.01 -13.23 -10.71
C TRP A 162 17.46 -13.01 -10.31
N LEU A 163 17.67 -12.53 -9.09
CA LEU A 163 19.01 -12.45 -8.51
C LEU A 163 19.31 -13.76 -7.79
N LYS A 164 20.55 -14.23 -7.88
CA LYS A 164 21.01 -15.34 -7.05
C LYS A 164 21.01 -14.87 -5.60
N PHE A 165 20.54 -15.72 -4.70
CA PHE A 165 20.56 -15.43 -3.27
C PHE A 165 22.03 -15.30 -2.79
N ASP A 166 22.32 -14.27 -2.00
CA ASP A 166 23.67 -13.83 -1.58
C ASP A 166 24.45 -14.81 -0.66
N LYS A 167 24.15 -16.12 -0.69
CA LYS A 167 24.86 -17.12 0.12
C LYS A 167 26.34 -17.30 -0.26
N ASP A 168 26.71 -16.92 -1.48
CA ASP A 168 28.08 -17.11 -2.00
C ASP A 168 28.91 -15.80 -2.03
N ILE A 169 28.41 -14.73 -1.41
CA ILE A 169 29.14 -13.46 -1.36
C ILE A 169 30.20 -13.52 -0.25
N PHE A 170 31.42 -13.90 -0.63
CA PHE A 170 32.58 -14.10 0.26
C PHE A 170 32.81 -12.95 1.26
N TYR A 171 32.63 -11.69 0.86
CA TYR A 171 32.85 -10.54 1.76
C TYR A 171 31.77 -10.40 2.86
N LYS A 172 30.56 -10.96 2.68
CA LYS A 172 29.55 -11.00 3.75
C LYS A 172 29.90 -12.05 4.81
N ASN A 173 30.55 -13.15 4.41
CA ASN A 173 31.07 -14.16 5.33
C ASN A 173 32.29 -13.63 6.12
N LEU A 174 33.15 -12.81 5.50
CA LEU A 174 34.27 -12.16 6.19
C LEU A 174 33.82 -11.19 7.30
N LYS A 175 32.72 -10.46 7.06
CA LYS A 175 32.16 -9.52 8.04
C LYS A 175 31.64 -10.23 9.31
N ASN A 176 31.10 -11.44 9.15
CA ASN A 176 30.68 -12.27 10.28
C ASN A 176 31.90 -12.82 11.05
N LEU A 177 32.96 -13.20 10.35
CA LEU A 177 34.21 -13.67 10.98
C LEU A 177 34.85 -12.58 11.86
N GLU A 178 34.86 -11.33 11.40
CA GLU A 178 35.42 -10.19 12.12
C GLU A 178 34.57 -9.82 13.36
N LEU A 179 33.25 -9.95 13.27
CA LEU A 179 32.34 -9.80 14.42
C LEU A 179 32.54 -10.92 15.46
N ASP A 180 32.68 -12.17 15.02
CA ASP A 180 32.89 -13.33 15.91
C ASP A 180 34.23 -13.24 16.65
N ILE A 181 35.32 -12.82 15.98
CA ILE A 181 36.63 -12.60 16.60
C ILE A 181 36.54 -11.50 17.69
N ASN A 182 35.83 -10.41 17.40
CA ASN A 182 35.67 -9.30 18.36
C ASN A 182 34.80 -9.69 19.57
N LEU A 183 33.79 -10.55 19.38
CA LEU A 183 32.97 -11.12 20.47
C LEU A 183 33.78 -12.08 21.34
N PHE A 184 34.60 -12.95 20.74
CA PHE A 184 35.46 -13.90 21.46
C PHE A 184 36.54 -13.20 22.30
N ASN A 185 37.16 -12.14 21.76
CA ASN A 185 38.15 -11.34 22.48
C ASN A 185 37.54 -10.58 23.67
N LYS A 186 36.26 -10.19 23.59
CA LYS A 186 35.54 -9.55 24.70
C LYS A 186 35.18 -10.52 25.84
N THR A 187 35.05 -11.82 25.55
CA THR A 187 34.68 -12.83 26.57
C THR A 187 35.88 -13.33 27.37
N GLN A 188 37.11 -13.17 26.86
CA GLN A 188 38.36 -13.56 27.52
C GLN A 188 38.94 -12.49 28.46
N LEU A 189 38.36 -11.28 28.48
CA LEU A 189 38.85 -10.12 29.24
C LEU A 189 38.01 -9.78 30.50
N ASN A 190 37.17 -10.72 30.97
CA ASN A 190 36.43 -10.61 32.23
C ASN A 190 36.83 -11.72 33.20
#